data_AF-A0A1Q1NKN3-F1
#
_entry.id   AF-A0A1Q1NKN3-F1
#
_cell.length_a   1.000
_cell.length_b   1.000
_cell.length_c   1.000
_cell.angle_alpha   90.00
_cell.angle_beta   90.00
_cell.angle_gamma   90.00
#
_symmetry.space_group_name_H-M   'P 1'
#
loop_
_entity.id
_entity.type
_entity.pdbx_description
1 polymer ?
#
loop_
_entity_poly.entity_id
_entity_poly.type
_entity_poly.pdbx_seq_one_letter_code
_entity_poly.pdbx_strand_id
1 'polypeptide(L)'
;MTDSRLDFKEDRARAHEWGAASYGAWLRGLTLTEHRAIDQYSGGDYRAINNYLRFHEGNLGADGVLDPKIQQIDKALKRAKTPDTITVYRRVGETAFGLEANSLRVGSTINPEKAREFVEIFSSKTRKEHAFMSTSLVKQPVNVFPILLHITVPKGSHGAYIESISQKPEEMELLLARGYSYEITDISIINEQGRESLKVSAKLVKK
;
A
#
# COMPACT_ATOMS: atom_id res chain seq x y z
N MET A 1 4.74 24.48 12.49
CA MET A 1 4.03 24.41 11.20
C MET A 1 3.36 23.05 11.14
N THR A 2 2.04 22.99 11.17
CA THR A 2 1.31 21.73 10.95
C THR A 2 1.53 21.33 9.51
N ASP A 3 2.38 20.33 9.27
CA ASP A 3 2.58 19.74 7.94
C ASP A 3 1.20 19.25 7.47
N SER A 4 0.57 19.98 6.54
CA SER A 4 -0.81 19.71 6.14
C SER A 4 -0.85 18.37 5.40
N ARG A 5 -1.62 17.41 5.92
CA ARG A 5 -1.78 16.08 5.33
C ARG A 5 -2.80 16.14 4.19
N LEU A 6 -2.38 15.75 2.99
CA LEU A 6 -3.26 15.57 1.83
C LEU A 6 -4.04 14.25 1.95
N ASP A 7 -5.34 14.29 1.74
CA ASP A 7 -6.21 13.11 1.75
C ASP A 7 -7.35 13.31 0.75
N PHE A 8 -7.40 12.46 -0.27
CA PHE A 8 -8.43 12.54 -1.31
C PHE A 8 -9.73 11.84 -0.94
N LYS A 9 -9.73 11.00 0.11
CA LYS A 9 -10.88 10.17 0.47
C LYS A 9 -11.38 9.38 -0.74
N GLU A 10 -12.53 9.74 -1.32
CA GLU A 10 -13.14 9.06 -2.46
C GLU A 10 -13.03 9.88 -3.77
N ASP A 11 -12.38 11.05 -3.73
CA ASP A 11 -12.24 11.97 -4.87
C ASP A 11 -11.15 11.51 -5.86
N ARG A 12 -11.58 10.68 -6.80
CA ARG A 12 -10.71 10.08 -7.83
C ARG A 12 -10.19 11.11 -8.82
N ALA A 13 -10.99 12.11 -9.18
CA ALA A 13 -10.60 13.13 -10.15
C ALA A 13 -9.43 13.96 -9.60
N ARG A 14 -9.57 14.46 -8.37
CA ARG A 14 -8.53 15.22 -7.71
C ARG A 14 -7.27 14.39 -7.43
N ALA A 15 -7.44 13.11 -7.08
CA ALA A 15 -6.31 12.19 -6.92
C ALA A 15 -5.55 11.96 -8.24
N HIS A 16 -6.26 11.78 -9.35
CA HIS A 16 -5.67 11.65 -10.69
C HIS A 16 -4.91 12.92 -11.08
N GLU A 17 -5.54 14.09 -10.96
CA GLU A 17 -4.92 15.38 -11.31
C GLU A 17 -3.62 15.61 -10.53
N TRP A 18 -3.65 15.39 -9.21
CA TRP A 18 -2.45 15.50 -8.38
C TRP A 18 -1.38 14.47 -8.76
N GLY A 19 -1.77 13.21 -8.99
CA GLY A 19 -0.86 12.14 -9.34
C GLY A 19 -0.17 12.38 -10.68
N ALA A 20 -0.93 12.76 -11.71
CA ALA A 20 -0.42 13.09 -13.04
C ALA A 20 0.54 14.29 -13.00
N ALA A 21 0.17 15.35 -12.27
CA ALA A 21 1.03 16.52 -12.08
C ALA A 21 2.34 16.17 -11.33
N SER A 22 2.25 15.34 -10.30
CA SER A 22 3.37 14.99 -9.44
C SER A 22 4.37 14.02 -10.09
N TYR A 23 3.88 13.09 -10.92
CA TYR A 23 4.68 11.97 -11.42
C TYR A 23 4.88 11.96 -12.94
N GLY A 24 4.31 12.91 -13.70
CA GLY A 24 4.45 12.95 -15.15
C GLY A 24 5.89 13.07 -15.65
N ALA A 25 6.76 13.83 -14.95
CA ALA A 25 8.17 13.92 -15.31
C ALA A 25 8.94 12.62 -14.98
N TRP A 26 8.65 12.00 -13.83
CA TRP A 26 9.22 10.70 -13.46
C TRP A 26 8.85 9.63 -14.47
N LEU A 27 7.58 9.58 -14.88
CA LEU A 27 7.06 8.63 -15.85
C LEU A 27 7.78 8.73 -17.20
N ARG A 28 7.94 9.94 -17.75
CA ARG A 28 8.67 10.16 -19.01
C ARG A 28 10.16 9.81 -18.91
N GLY A 29 10.72 9.80 -17.70
CA GLY A 29 12.10 9.43 -17.42
C GLY A 29 12.32 7.94 -17.15
N LEU A 30 11.29 7.10 -17.24
CA LEU A 30 11.45 5.65 -17.11
C LEU A 30 12.09 5.06 -18.37
N THR A 31 12.99 4.11 -18.18
CA THR A 31 13.44 3.25 -19.29
C THR A 31 12.34 2.27 -19.66
N LEU A 32 12.45 1.67 -20.86
CA LEU A 32 11.51 0.64 -21.30
C LEU A 32 11.47 -0.57 -20.35
N THR A 33 12.60 -0.94 -19.73
CA THR A 33 12.66 -2.08 -18.79
C THR A 33 12.03 -1.74 -17.45
N GLU A 34 12.19 -0.51 -16.97
CA GLU A 34 11.53 -0.03 -15.75
C GLU A 34 10.02 0.07 -15.94
N HIS A 35 9.58 0.63 -17.06
CA HIS A 35 8.16 0.69 -17.42
C HIS A 35 7.55 -0.72 -17.45
N ARG A 36 8.17 -1.65 -18.18
CA ARG A 36 7.66 -3.04 -18.28
C ARG A 36 7.62 -3.75 -16.93
N ALA A 37 8.63 -3.54 -16.07
CA ALA A 37 8.65 -4.17 -14.76
C ALA A 37 7.53 -3.66 -13.85
N ILE A 38 7.20 -2.37 -13.88
CA ILE A 38 6.09 -1.79 -13.10
C ILE A 38 4.74 -2.25 -13.66
N ASP A 39 4.56 -2.23 -14.99
CA ASP A 39 3.36 -2.72 -15.66
C ASP A 39 3.08 -4.19 -15.26
N GLN A 40 4.07 -5.06 -15.43
CA GLN A 40 3.94 -6.49 -15.08
C GLN A 40 3.69 -6.72 -13.59
N TYR A 41 4.36 -5.94 -12.72
CA TYR A 41 4.12 -5.97 -11.28
C TYR A 41 2.66 -5.64 -10.97
N SER A 42 2.12 -4.53 -11.49
CA SER A 42 0.73 -4.10 -11.25
C SER A 42 -0.33 -5.09 -11.78
N GLY A 43 0.07 -5.99 -12.68
CA GLY A 43 -0.76 -7.06 -13.22
C GLY A 43 -0.56 -8.38 -12.47
N GLY A 44 0.13 -9.31 -13.11
CA GLY A 44 0.26 -10.70 -12.64
C GLY A 44 1.41 -10.95 -11.66
N ASP A 45 2.48 -10.15 -11.71
CA ASP A 45 3.73 -10.50 -11.05
C ASP A 45 3.78 -10.12 -9.57
N TYR A 46 2.91 -9.21 -9.09
CA TYR A 46 3.00 -8.73 -7.70
C TYR A 46 2.97 -9.86 -6.67
N ARG A 47 2.23 -10.96 -6.91
CA ARG A 47 2.13 -12.07 -5.95
C ARG A 47 3.47 -12.77 -5.81
N ALA A 48 4.06 -13.18 -6.93
CA ALA A 48 5.35 -13.86 -6.96
C ALA A 48 6.44 -12.96 -6.38
N ILE A 49 6.51 -11.70 -6.83
CA ILE A 49 7.50 -10.72 -6.37
C ILE A 49 7.36 -10.46 -4.87
N ASN A 50 6.16 -10.15 -4.37
CA ASN A 50 5.99 -9.79 -2.97
C ASN A 50 6.14 -10.99 -2.03
N ASN A 51 5.76 -12.20 -2.46
CA ASN A 51 6.00 -13.41 -1.68
C ASN A 51 7.49 -13.73 -1.60
N TYR A 52 8.22 -13.63 -2.71
CA TYR A 52 9.67 -13.78 -2.75
C TYR A 52 10.36 -12.79 -1.80
N LEU A 53 10.00 -11.50 -1.90
CA LEU A 53 10.55 -10.46 -1.02
C LEU A 53 10.24 -10.69 0.46
N ARG A 54 9.04 -11.18 0.81
CA ARG A 54 8.71 -11.48 2.20
C ARG A 54 9.44 -12.71 2.72
N PHE A 55 9.56 -13.76 1.90
CA PHE A 55 10.26 -15.00 2.26
C PHE A 55 11.76 -14.77 2.49
N HIS A 56 12.39 -13.94 1.66
CA HIS A 56 13.82 -13.63 1.77
C HIS A 56 14.13 -12.37 2.59
N GLU A 57 13.16 -11.87 3.36
CA GLU A 57 13.30 -10.65 4.17
C GLU A 57 13.80 -9.42 3.38
N GLY A 58 13.46 -9.37 2.09
CA GLY A 58 13.81 -8.30 1.15
C GLY A 58 15.19 -8.44 0.51
N ASN A 59 15.91 -9.53 0.77
CA ASN A 59 17.19 -9.81 0.13
C ASN A 59 16.97 -10.37 -1.29
N LEU A 60 17.87 -10.00 -2.20
CA LEU A 60 17.91 -10.48 -3.58
C LEU A 60 19.14 -11.40 -3.76
N GLY A 61 19.16 -12.18 -4.83
CA GLY A 61 20.29 -13.03 -5.22
C GLY A 61 19.94 -14.52 -5.31
N ALA A 62 18.69 -14.89 -5.03
CA ALA A 62 18.23 -16.28 -5.05
C ALA A 62 17.39 -16.62 -6.30
N ASP A 63 16.93 -15.65 -7.09
CA ASP A 63 16.02 -15.88 -8.22
C ASP A 63 16.41 -15.06 -9.46
N GLY A 64 16.94 -15.75 -10.48
CA GLY A 64 17.39 -15.12 -11.74
C GLY A 64 16.28 -14.51 -12.61
N VAL A 65 15.01 -14.78 -12.32
CA VAL A 65 13.85 -14.24 -13.05
C VAL A 65 13.23 -13.06 -12.31
N LEU A 66 13.04 -13.17 -10.99
CA LEU A 66 12.42 -12.14 -10.17
C LEU A 66 13.39 -11.02 -9.82
N ASP A 67 14.67 -11.33 -9.53
CA ASP A 67 15.65 -10.33 -9.11
C ASP A 67 15.83 -9.20 -10.14
N PRO A 68 15.99 -9.48 -11.46
CA PRO A 68 16.11 -8.41 -12.44
C PRO A 68 14.87 -7.52 -12.49
N LYS A 69 13.65 -8.10 -12.39
CA LYS A 69 12.40 -7.33 -12.37
C LYS A 69 12.34 -6.41 -11.15
N ILE A 70 12.64 -6.94 -9.96
CA ILE A 70 12.65 -6.19 -8.71
C ILE A 70 13.66 -5.04 -8.79
N GLN A 71 14.86 -5.29 -9.34
CA GLN A 71 15.89 -4.27 -9.50
C GLN A 71 15.45 -3.12 -10.43
N GLN A 72 14.66 -3.39 -11.46
CA GLN A 72 14.10 -2.33 -12.33
C GLN A 72 13.06 -1.49 -11.57
N ILE A 73 12.16 -2.12 -10.81
CA ILE A 73 11.17 -1.41 -9.98
C ILE A 73 11.89 -0.56 -8.92
N ASP A 74 12.90 -1.11 -8.24
CA ASP A 74 13.72 -0.40 -7.26
C ASP A 74 14.41 0.83 -7.88
N LYS A 75 15.03 0.69 -9.05
CA LYS A 75 15.68 1.80 -9.77
C LYS A 75 14.70 2.91 -10.09
N ALA A 76 13.51 2.56 -10.58
CA ALA A 76 12.45 3.51 -10.90
C ALA A 76 11.95 4.25 -9.66
N LEU A 77 11.57 3.52 -8.60
CA LEU A 77 11.00 4.10 -7.37
C LEU A 77 12.04 4.87 -6.54
N LYS A 78 13.33 4.53 -6.64
CA LYS A 78 14.41 5.31 -6.00
C LYS A 78 14.47 6.75 -6.53
N ARG A 79 14.02 7.01 -7.77
CA ARG A 79 13.98 8.35 -8.36
C ARG A 79 12.67 9.09 -8.12
N ALA A 80 11.65 8.43 -7.60
CA ALA A 80 10.37 9.02 -7.24
C ALA A 80 10.33 9.33 -5.74
N LYS A 81 9.72 10.45 -5.37
CA LYS A 81 9.43 10.81 -3.98
C LYS A 81 8.05 11.45 -3.87
N THR A 82 7.34 11.21 -2.78
CA THR A 82 6.07 11.88 -2.49
C THR A 82 6.31 13.39 -2.30
N PRO A 83 5.63 14.27 -3.04
CA PRO A 83 5.83 15.72 -2.93
C PRO A 83 5.18 16.31 -1.67
N ASP A 84 4.20 15.59 -1.10
CA ASP A 84 3.41 15.99 0.05
C ASP A 84 3.35 14.85 1.09
N THR A 85 3.03 15.21 2.34
CA THR A 85 2.59 14.25 3.33
C THR A 85 1.15 13.84 2.97
N ILE A 86 0.91 12.56 2.69
CA ILE A 86 -0.32 12.07 2.05
C ILE A 86 -0.92 10.85 2.76
N THR A 87 -2.24 10.76 2.81
CA THR A 87 -2.97 9.55 3.22
C THR A 87 -3.13 8.62 2.03
N VAL A 88 -2.82 7.34 2.23
CA VAL A 88 -3.12 6.26 1.28
C VAL A 88 -3.89 5.13 1.96
N TYR A 89 -4.57 4.34 1.13
CA TYR A 89 -5.50 3.32 1.57
C TYR A 89 -5.10 1.95 1.02
N ARG A 90 -5.29 0.89 1.81
CA ARG A 90 -5.16 -0.50 1.32
C ARG A 90 -6.12 -1.41 2.07
N ARG A 91 -6.93 -2.18 1.35
CA ARG A 91 -7.72 -3.25 1.97
C ARG A 91 -6.92 -4.55 2.01
N VAL A 92 -6.95 -5.24 3.13
CA VAL A 92 -6.25 -6.52 3.32
C VAL A 92 -7.10 -7.53 4.08
N GLY A 93 -6.84 -8.81 3.80
CA GLY A 93 -7.40 -9.92 4.56
C GLY A 93 -6.69 -10.10 5.90
N GLU A 94 -7.31 -10.90 6.76
CA GLU A 94 -6.83 -11.32 8.08
C GLU A 94 -5.42 -11.91 8.01
N THR A 95 -5.12 -12.68 6.97
CA THR A 95 -3.82 -13.33 6.78
C THR A 95 -2.66 -12.34 6.65
N ALA A 96 -2.91 -11.09 6.23
CA ALA A 96 -1.89 -10.04 6.22
C ALA A 96 -1.42 -9.64 7.64
N PHE A 97 -2.19 -10.01 8.66
CA PHE A 97 -1.87 -9.84 10.07
C PHE A 97 -1.62 -11.19 10.78
N GLY A 98 -1.43 -12.28 10.03
CA GLY A 98 -1.19 -13.61 10.60
C GLY A 98 -2.41 -14.22 11.26
N LEU A 99 -3.61 -13.72 10.96
CA LEU A 99 -4.87 -14.26 11.46
C LEU A 99 -5.46 -15.27 10.46
N GLU A 100 -6.32 -16.16 10.96
CA GLU A 100 -7.07 -17.09 10.13
C GLU A 100 -8.03 -16.33 9.20
N ALA A 101 -8.14 -16.77 7.94
CA ALA A 101 -9.05 -16.17 6.97
C ALA A 101 -10.51 -16.28 7.43
N ASN A 102 -11.30 -15.21 7.23
CA ASN A 102 -12.70 -15.11 7.66
C ASN A 102 -12.93 -15.14 9.19
N SER A 103 -11.88 -15.00 10.00
CA SER A 103 -12.02 -14.97 11.47
C SER A 103 -12.46 -13.62 12.02
N LEU A 104 -12.17 -12.52 11.32
CA LEU A 104 -12.37 -11.16 11.86
C LEU A 104 -13.76 -10.61 11.56
N ARG A 105 -14.34 -10.92 10.40
CA ARG A 105 -15.67 -10.43 10.01
C ARG A 105 -16.61 -11.57 9.64
N VAL A 106 -17.70 -11.72 10.41
CA VAL A 106 -18.76 -12.69 10.15
C VAL A 106 -19.91 -11.97 9.47
N GLY A 107 -20.14 -12.29 8.19
CA GLY A 107 -21.10 -11.55 7.37
C GLY A 107 -20.70 -10.08 7.21
N SER A 108 -21.52 -9.18 7.74
CA SER A 108 -21.32 -7.72 7.70
C SER A 108 -20.75 -7.12 8.99
N THR A 109 -20.49 -7.92 10.01
CA THR A 109 -20.14 -7.43 11.36
C THR A 109 -18.78 -7.95 11.80
N ILE A 110 -17.95 -7.06 12.34
CA ILE A 110 -16.66 -7.42 12.92
C ILE A 110 -16.89 -8.16 14.23
N ASN A 111 -16.21 -9.28 14.42
CA ASN A 111 -16.24 -10.00 15.68
C ASN A 111 -15.54 -9.15 16.77
N PRO A 112 -16.25 -8.72 17.83
CA PRO A 112 -15.72 -7.77 18.80
C PRO A 112 -14.62 -8.36 19.70
N GLU A 113 -14.63 -9.67 19.96
CA GLU A 113 -13.54 -10.37 20.65
C GLU A 113 -12.29 -10.38 19.78
N LYS A 114 -12.40 -10.74 18.51
CA LYS A 114 -11.27 -10.73 17.56
C LYS A 114 -10.71 -9.33 17.31
N ALA A 115 -11.57 -8.31 17.29
CA ALA A 115 -11.12 -6.93 17.22
C ALA A 115 -10.32 -6.53 18.48
N ARG A 116 -10.76 -6.94 19.68
CA ARG A 116 -10.02 -6.71 20.93
C ARG A 116 -8.66 -7.40 20.92
N GLU A 117 -8.60 -8.68 20.55
CA GLU A 117 -7.34 -9.42 20.39
C GLU A 117 -6.40 -8.71 19.39
N PHE A 118 -6.94 -8.24 18.26
CA PHE A 118 -6.17 -7.49 17.27
C PHE A 118 -5.58 -6.20 17.86
N VAL A 119 -6.39 -5.43 18.60
CA VAL A 119 -5.96 -4.19 19.26
C VAL A 119 -4.84 -4.48 20.26
N GLU A 120 -4.96 -5.51 21.09
CA GLU A 120 -3.95 -5.90 22.08
C GLU A 120 -2.61 -6.27 21.43
N ILE A 121 -2.65 -7.00 20.31
CA ILE A 121 -1.44 -7.45 19.62
C ILE A 121 -0.75 -6.30 18.86
N PHE A 122 -1.53 -5.46 18.17
CA PHE A 122 -1.00 -4.56 17.14
C PHE A 122 -0.96 -3.08 17.51
N SER A 123 -1.63 -2.65 18.58
CA SER A 123 -1.59 -1.23 18.99
C SER A 123 -0.17 -0.76 19.28
N SER A 124 0.21 0.39 18.74
CA SER A 124 1.56 0.97 18.88
C SER A 124 2.70 0.06 18.39
N LYS A 125 2.42 -0.96 17.57
CA LYS A 125 3.45 -1.82 16.97
C LYS A 125 3.93 -1.24 15.65
N THR A 126 5.22 -1.37 15.42
CA THR A 126 5.84 -1.13 14.12
C THR A 126 5.91 -2.44 13.36
N ARG A 127 5.38 -2.45 12.13
CA ARG A 127 5.43 -3.60 11.22
C ARG A 127 6.36 -3.31 10.06
N LYS A 128 7.27 -4.23 9.77
CA LYS A 128 8.14 -4.21 8.58
C LYS A 128 7.38 -4.82 7.41
N GLU A 129 7.40 -4.15 6.26
CA GLU A 129 6.97 -4.71 4.97
C GLU A 129 8.21 -4.83 4.09
N HIS A 130 8.69 -6.06 3.91
CA HIS A 130 9.88 -6.35 3.11
C HIS A 130 9.61 -6.20 1.60
N ALA A 131 8.36 -6.37 1.18
CA ALA A 131 7.93 -6.25 -0.20
C ALA A 131 7.53 -4.82 -0.57
N PHE A 132 7.16 -4.60 -1.84
CA PHE A 132 6.55 -3.33 -2.25
C PHE A 132 5.17 -3.20 -1.59
N MET A 133 4.76 -1.97 -1.31
CA MET A 133 3.45 -1.70 -0.72
C MET A 133 2.56 -1.00 -1.75
N SER A 134 1.72 -1.79 -2.41
CA SER A 134 0.66 -1.26 -3.29
C SER A 134 -0.43 -0.61 -2.44
N THR A 135 -0.63 0.69 -2.63
CA THR A 135 -1.65 1.46 -1.91
C THR A 135 -2.45 2.28 -2.91
N SER A 136 -3.64 2.74 -2.51
CA SER A 136 -4.48 3.61 -3.34
C SER A 136 -4.47 5.03 -2.80
N LEU A 137 -4.45 6.01 -3.69
CA LEU A 137 -4.66 7.43 -3.32
C LEU A 137 -6.09 7.69 -2.80
N VAL A 138 -7.03 6.79 -3.08
CA VAL A 138 -8.43 6.90 -2.65
C VAL A 138 -8.87 5.67 -1.86
N LYS A 139 -9.84 5.88 -0.96
CA LYS A 139 -10.46 4.81 -0.19
C LYS A 139 -11.34 3.97 -1.11
N GLN A 140 -10.92 2.74 -1.36
CA GLN A 140 -11.70 1.78 -2.14
C GLN A 140 -12.96 1.34 -1.38
N PRO A 141 -14.08 1.04 -2.09
CA PRO A 141 -15.31 0.55 -1.48
C PRO A 141 -15.08 -0.67 -0.59
N VAL A 142 -15.97 -0.85 0.41
CA VAL A 142 -15.94 -2.03 1.27
C VAL A 142 -16.08 -3.32 0.44
N ASN A 143 -15.23 -4.31 0.72
CA ASN A 143 -15.20 -5.55 -0.05
C ASN A 143 -15.02 -6.78 0.87
N VAL A 144 -14.54 -7.90 0.32
CA VAL A 144 -14.31 -9.14 1.08
C VAL A 144 -13.24 -8.99 2.15
N PHE A 145 -12.29 -8.06 1.99
CA PHE A 145 -11.22 -7.81 2.93
C PHE A 145 -11.69 -6.93 4.09
N PRO A 146 -11.65 -7.42 5.35
CA PRO A 146 -12.24 -6.72 6.49
C PRO A 146 -11.35 -5.63 7.09
N ILE A 147 -10.07 -5.54 6.70
CA ILE A 147 -9.14 -4.58 7.28
C ILE A 147 -8.87 -3.47 6.27
N LEU A 148 -9.08 -2.22 6.68
CA LEU A 148 -8.73 -1.02 5.93
C LEU A 148 -7.49 -0.37 6.55
N LEU A 149 -6.34 -0.51 5.90
CA LEU A 149 -5.17 0.28 6.24
C LEU A 149 -5.37 1.71 5.77
N HIS A 150 -5.16 2.65 6.69
CA HIS A 150 -5.23 4.09 6.47
C HIS A 150 -3.87 4.70 6.88
N ILE A 151 -2.98 4.83 5.90
CA ILE A 151 -1.55 5.05 6.15
C ILE A 151 -1.19 6.50 5.81
N THR A 152 -0.58 7.21 6.76
CA THR A 152 0.05 8.51 6.51
C THR A 152 1.47 8.27 6.00
N VAL A 153 1.72 8.64 4.75
CA VAL A 153 3.03 8.61 4.10
C VAL A 153 3.66 9.99 4.20
N PRO A 154 4.81 10.17 4.87
CA PRO A 154 5.43 11.47 4.99
C PRO A 154 5.98 11.94 3.65
N LYS A 155 6.04 13.26 3.47
CA LYS A 155 6.72 13.90 2.34
C LYS A 155 8.15 13.38 2.19
N GLY A 156 8.55 13.16 0.94
CA GLY A 156 9.88 12.68 0.57
C GLY A 156 10.07 11.16 0.61
N SER A 157 9.00 10.40 0.91
CA SER A 157 9.02 8.94 0.84
C SER A 157 9.16 8.46 -0.61
N HIS A 158 10.02 7.49 -0.87
CA HIS A 158 10.10 6.81 -2.15
C HIS A 158 8.83 6.03 -2.49
N GLY A 159 8.17 6.46 -3.57
CA GLY A 159 6.95 5.89 -4.11
C GLY A 159 6.43 6.73 -5.27
N ALA A 160 5.63 6.12 -6.14
CA ALA A 160 5.11 6.76 -7.35
C ALA A 160 3.64 6.45 -7.59
N TYR A 161 2.91 7.39 -8.17
CA TYR A 161 1.59 7.14 -8.72
C TYR A 161 1.75 6.48 -10.09
N ILE A 162 1.22 5.28 -10.26
CA ILE A 162 1.55 4.43 -11.42
C ILE A 162 0.36 4.12 -12.33
N GLU A 163 -0.78 4.78 -12.13
CA GLU A 163 -2.03 4.52 -12.85
C GLU A 163 -1.86 4.46 -14.38
N SER A 164 -1.13 5.40 -14.99
CA SER A 164 -0.98 5.48 -16.46
C SER A 164 -0.18 4.32 -17.08
N ILE A 165 0.52 3.54 -16.27
CA ILE A 165 1.31 2.37 -16.70
C ILE A 165 0.88 1.10 -15.99
N SER A 166 -0.20 1.17 -15.20
CA SER A 166 -0.73 0.06 -14.45
C SER A 166 -1.67 -0.77 -15.32
N GLN A 167 -1.67 -2.08 -15.15
CA GLN A 167 -2.70 -2.97 -15.69
C GLN A 167 -4.03 -2.87 -14.91
N LYS A 168 -4.04 -2.10 -13.81
CA LYS A 168 -5.16 -1.83 -12.91
C LYS A 168 -5.28 -0.33 -12.61
N PRO A 169 -5.48 0.54 -13.63
CA PRO A 169 -5.57 1.98 -13.43
C PRO A 169 -6.70 2.37 -12.45
N GLU A 170 -7.75 1.56 -12.37
CA GLU A 170 -8.85 1.75 -11.43
C GLU A 170 -8.45 1.64 -9.95
N GLU A 171 -7.28 1.11 -9.63
CA GLU A 171 -6.77 1.05 -8.25
C GLU A 171 -6.21 2.39 -7.77
N MET A 172 -6.00 3.38 -8.66
CA MET A 172 -5.43 4.68 -8.32
C MET A 172 -4.11 4.52 -7.52
N GLU A 173 -3.26 3.60 -8.00
CA GLU A 173 -2.18 3.05 -7.18
C GLU A 173 -1.05 4.06 -6.96
N LEU A 174 -0.75 4.33 -5.69
CA LEU A 174 0.54 4.83 -5.23
C LEU A 174 1.37 3.63 -4.76
N LEU A 175 2.33 3.22 -5.59
CA LEU A 175 3.25 2.12 -5.28
C LEU A 175 4.41 2.64 -4.45
N LEU A 176 4.48 2.21 -3.19
CA LEU A 176 5.59 2.56 -2.30
C LEU A 176 6.75 1.58 -2.46
N ALA A 177 7.99 2.11 -2.42
CA ALA A 177 9.20 1.30 -2.50
C ALA A 177 9.26 0.24 -1.39
N ARG A 178 9.89 -0.90 -1.65
CA ARG A 178 9.93 -2.02 -0.70
C ARG A 178 10.74 -1.72 0.57
N GLY A 179 10.47 -2.43 1.66
CA GLY A 179 11.30 -2.37 2.88
C GLY A 179 10.98 -1.20 3.81
N TYR A 180 9.84 -0.55 3.68
CA TYR A 180 9.37 0.38 4.70
C TYR A 180 8.89 -0.35 5.95
N SER A 181 8.85 0.38 7.06
CA SER A 181 8.04 0.01 8.20
C SER A 181 6.90 1.01 8.36
N TYR A 182 5.82 0.58 9.01
CA TYR A 182 4.77 1.49 9.46
C TYR A 182 4.42 1.23 10.92
N GLU A 183 4.19 2.29 11.65
CA GLU A 183 3.72 2.28 13.03
C GLU A 183 2.20 2.34 13.04
N ILE A 184 1.55 1.42 13.75
CA ILE A 184 0.10 1.43 13.95
C ILE A 184 -0.23 2.38 15.09
N THR A 185 -0.96 3.45 14.78
CA THR A 185 -1.23 4.55 15.71
C THR A 185 -2.62 4.47 16.32
N ASP A 186 -3.58 3.85 15.63
CA ASP A 186 -4.96 3.73 16.08
C ASP A 186 -5.67 2.59 15.33
N ILE A 187 -6.61 1.92 16.00
CA ILE A 187 -7.39 0.82 15.46
C ILE A 187 -8.85 1.01 15.89
N SER A 188 -9.78 1.03 14.94
CA SER A 188 -11.21 1.24 15.23
C SER A 188 -12.10 0.43 14.30
N ILE A 189 -13.29 0.06 14.76
CA ILE A 189 -14.34 -0.48 13.87
C ILE A 189 -15.03 0.70 13.19
N ILE A 190 -15.23 0.62 11.87
CA ILE A 190 -16.00 1.58 11.08
C ILE A 190 -17.13 0.86 10.36
N ASN A 191 -18.25 1.55 10.13
CA ASN A 191 -19.37 1.05 9.34
C ASN A 191 -19.41 1.78 7.99
N GLU A 192 -19.34 1.03 6.89
CA GLU A 192 -19.42 1.54 5.53
C GLU A 192 -20.62 0.90 4.84
N GLN A 193 -21.73 1.65 4.75
CA GLN A 193 -22.96 1.20 4.08
C GLN A 193 -23.52 -0.12 4.66
N GLY A 194 -23.54 -0.25 5.98
CA GLY A 194 -24.08 -1.43 6.66
C GLY A 194 -23.09 -2.61 6.76
N ARG A 195 -21.83 -2.41 6.33
CA ARG A 195 -20.77 -3.42 6.44
C ARG A 195 -19.59 -2.86 7.21
N GLU A 196 -19.20 -3.57 8.26
CA GLU A 196 -18.12 -3.14 9.14
C GLU A 196 -16.74 -3.49 8.56
N SER A 197 -15.75 -2.68 8.91
CA SER A 197 -14.34 -2.93 8.67
C SER A 197 -13.52 -2.53 9.90
N LEU A 198 -12.40 -3.21 10.13
CA LEU A 198 -11.40 -2.77 11.09
C LEU A 198 -10.48 -1.76 10.38
N LYS A 199 -10.61 -0.48 10.71
CA LYS A 199 -9.71 0.57 10.25
C LYS A 199 -8.44 0.54 11.08
N VAL A 200 -7.30 0.40 10.42
CA VAL A 200 -5.97 0.47 11.04
C VAL A 200 -5.31 1.74 10.55
N SER A 201 -5.26 2.75 11.41
CA SER A 201 -4.55 4.00 11.17
C SER A 201 -3.07 3.77 11.43
N ALA A 202 -2.23 4.15 10.48
CA ALA A 202 -0.79 3.95 10.58
C ALA A 202 0.00 5.13 10.01
N LYS A 203 1.28 5.20 10.36
CA LYS A 203 2.24 6.16 9.83
C LYS A 203 3.45 5.42 9.28
N LEU A 204 3.83 5.70 8.04
CA LEU A 204 5.05 5.16 7.46
C LEU A 204 6.27 5.71 8.21
N VAL A 205 7.13 4.82 8.67
CA VAL A 205 8.40 5.17 9.33
C VAL A 205 9.42 5.41 8.23
N LYS A 206 10.07 6.58 8.26
CA LYS A 206 11.14 6.89 7.30
C LYS A 206 12.26 5.85 7.46
N LYS A 207 12.79 5.39 6.32
CA LYS A 207 13.97 4.53 6.28
C LYS A 207 15.20 5.26 6.82
#